data_AF-A0A8T4N8W5-F1
#
_entry.id   AF-A0A8T4N8W5-F1
#
_cell.length_a   1.000
_cell.length_b   1.000
_cell.length_c   1.000
_cell.angle_alpha   90.00
_cell.angle_beta   90.00
_cell.angle_gamma   90.00
#
_symmetry.space_group_name_H-M   'P 1'
#
loop_
_entity.id
_entity.type
_entity.pdbx_description
1 polymer ?
#
loop_
_entity_poly.entity_id
_entity_poly.type
_entity_poly.pdbx_seq_one_letter_code
_entity_poly.pdbx_strand_id
1 'polypeptide(L)'
;MVKADKEKSKKIKNENPKEETEEIVLKEETLGADEIAKEDPGETSEENEPSEKASKKAAASKEFEAVVNIYTSFNNTIVHVTDMSGKTISKVTGGMITKHDRLKANPTIAMFISKRIAEEVKDLGIKSFYVRIRAKTRNPAPGPGAHSIIKSLTRDGFKILNILDTTRIPRGGPKVKGGRRGRRP
;
A
#
# COMPACT_ATOMS: atom_id res chain seq x y z
N MET A 1 -7.90 -30.45 -65.27
CA MET A 1 -6.47 -30.05 -65.26
C MET A 1 -6.40 -28.66 -64.65
N VAL A 2 -5.81 -28.32 -63.50
CA VAL A 2 -4.82 -28.91 -62.57
C VAL A 2 -4.94 -28.15 -61.21
N LYS A 3 -4.87 -28.89 -60.09
CA LYS A 3 -4.35 -28.61 -58.70
C LYS A 3 -4.43 -27.18 -58.12
N ALA A 4 -5.11 -26.95 -56.98
CA ALA A 4 -4.68 -27.13 -55.56
C ALA A 4 -3.71 -26.05 -55.04
N ASP A 5 -4.08 -25.33 -53.95
CA ASP A 5 -3.23 -25.08 -52.77
C ASP A 5 -3.98 -24.36 -51.61
N LYS A 6 -3.77 -24.93 -50.39
CA LYS A 6 -3.63 -24.39 -49.00
C LYS A 6 -4.06 -22.94 -48.66
N GLU A 7 -4.48 -22.52 -47.45
CA GLU A 7 -4.53 -23.05 -46.08
C GLU A 7 -5.32 -22.06 -45.16
N LYS A 8 -6.03 -22.61 -44.16
CA LYS A 8 -6.24 -22.14 -42.77
C LYS A 8 -6.53 -20.65 -42.47
N SER A 9 -7.79 -20.35 -42.09
CA SER A 9 -8.13 -19.24 -41.19
C SER A 9 -8.80 -19.76 -39.91
N LYS A 10 -8.09 -19.67 -38.77
CA LYS A 10 -8.64 -19.87 -37.42
C LYS A 10 -9.54 -18.68 -37.08
N LYS A 11 -10.85 -18.92 -36.91
CA LYS A 11 -11.75 -18.02 -36.19
C LYS A 11 -11.88 -18.55 -34.77
N ILE A 12 -11.26 -17.84 -33.83
CA ILE A 12 -11.45 -18.02 -32.38
C ILE A 12 -12.82 -17.41 -32.06
N LYS A 13 -13.77 -18.25 -31.63
CA LYS A 13 -15.02 -17.80 -31.04
C LYS A 13 -14.80 -17.63 -29.54
N ASN A 14 -15.16 -16.44 -29.05
CA ASN A 14 -15.35 -16.12 -27.64
C ASN A 14 -16.57 -16.88 -27.13
N GLU A 15 -16.38 -17.75 -26.13
CA GLU A 15 -17.46 -18.26 -25.29
C GLU A 15 -16.99 -18.16 -23.83
N ASN A 16 -17.72 -17.35 -23.05
CA ASN A 16 -17.55 -17.19 -21.61
C ASN A 16 -18.17 -18.40 -20.89
N PRO A 17 -17.48 -19.07 -19.97
CA PRO A 17 -18.08 -20.10 -19.11
C PRO A 17 -18.68 -19.45 -17.86
N LYS A 18 -20.02 -19.48 -17.71
CA LYS A 18 -20.72 -19.05 -16.50
C LYS A 18 -21.88 -19.95 -16.06
N GLU A 19 -21.99 -21.18 -16.56
CA GLU A 19 -23.18 -22.01 -16.31
C GLU A 19 -22.88 -23.40 -15.69
N GLU A 20 -21.68 -23.66 -15.17
CA GLU A 20 -21.29 -25.01 -14.70
C GLU A 20 -21.08 -25.17 -13.18
N THR A 21 -21.73 -24.37 -12.32
CA THR A 21 -21.62 -24.56 -10.85
C THR A 21 -22.94 -24.89 -10.14
N GLU A 22 -24.02 -25.18 -10.86
CA GLU A 22 -25.34 -25.40 -10.25
C GLU A 22 -25.78 -26.87 -10.11
N GLU A 23 -24.94 -27.86 -10.44
CA GLU A 23 -25.37 -29.29 -10.41
C GLU A 23 -24.69 -30.21 -9.38
N ILE A 24 -23.93 -29.69 -8.41
CA ILE A 24 -23.24 -30.54 -7.42
C ILE A 24 -23.59 -30.19 -5.98
N VAL A 25 -24.88 -30.13 -5.61
CA VAL A 25 -25.31 -30.30 -4.20
C VAL A 25 -26.77 -30.81 -4.13
N LEU A 26 -27.04 -32.05 -4.57
CA LEU A 26 -28.28 -32.76 -4.20
C LEU A 26 -28.00 -34.26 -4.07
N LYS A 27 -27.51 -34.64 -2.89
CA LYS A 27 -27.62 -36.00 -2.31
C LYS A 27 -27.23 -35.91 -0.84
N GLU A 28 -28.23 -35.70 0.01
CA GLU A 28 -28.43 -36.41 1.27
C GLU A 28 -29.75 -35.93 1.88
N GLU A 29 -30.77 -36.77 1.71
CA GLU A 29 -31.98 -36.76 2.51
C GLU A 29 -31.62 -37.22 3.94
N THR A 30 -32.14 -36.56 4.97
CA THR A 30 -33.14 -37.15 5.90
C THR A 30 -33.29 -36.31 7.18
N LEU A 31 -34.56 -36.02 7.51
CA LEU A 31 -35.11 -35.64 8.83
C LEU A 31 -34.69 -34.25 9.35
N GLY A 32 -35.53 -33.27 9.62
CA GLY A 32 -36.98 -33.19 9.85
C GLY A 32 -37.16 -32.05 10.87
N ALA A 33 -37.85 -30.97 10.50
CA ALA A 33 -38.24 -29.89 11.42
C ALA A 33 -39.35 -29.04 10.79
N ASP A 34 -40.59 -29.40 11.08
CA ASP A 34 -41.75 -28.53 10.94
C ASP A 34 -41.79 -27.55 12.14
N GLU A 35 -41.96 -26.26 11.84
CA GLU A 35 -42.91 -25.28 12.41
C GLU A 35 -43.05 -25.13 13.97
N ILE A 36 -43.24 -23.98 14.63
CA ILE A 36 -43.54 -22.57 14.34
C ILE A 36 -43.52 -21.82 15.71
N ALA A 37 -43.00 -20.57 15.75
CA ALA A 37 -43.35 -19.42 16.64
C ALA A 37 -43.34 -19.58 18.19
N LYS A 38 -43.10 -18.58 19.07
CA LYS A 38 -43.08 -17.11 19.05
C LYS A 38 -42.59 -16.63 20.44
N GLU A 39 -42.24 -15.34 20.52
CA GLU A 39 -42.29 -14.44 21.70
C GLU A 39 -41.05 -14.29 22.62
N ASP A 40 -40.45 -13.10 22.55
CA ASP A 40 -39.56 -12.52 23.56
C ASP A 40 -40.28 -12.32 24.91
N PRO A 41 -39.54 -12.45 26.03
CA PRO A 41 -39.35 -11.26 26.87
C PRO A 41 -37.93 -11.16 27.45
N GLY A 42 -37.44 -9.94 27.63
CA GLY A 42 -36.15 -9.66 28.25
C GLY A 42 -36.17 -9.73 29.78
N GLU A 43 -35.00 -9.98 30.38
CA GLU A 43 -34.57 -9.41 31.66
C GLU A 43 -33.05 -9.65 31.91
N THR A 44 -32.52 -8.82 32.79
CA THR A 44 -31.14 -8.39 33.06
C THR A 44 -30.19 -9.36 33.82
N SER A 45 -28.93 -8.90 33.98
CA SER A 45 -27.86 -9.27 34.96
C SER A 45 -26.92 -10.41 34.50
N GLU A 46 -25.59 -10.41 34.67
CA GLU A 46 -24.71 -9.80 35.69
C GLU A 46 -23.22 -9.78 35.21
N GLU A 47 -22.53 -8.69 35.55
CA GLU A 47 -21.10 -8.55 35.96
C GLU A 47 -19.95 -9.29 35.23
N ASN A 48 -19.05 -8.50 34.62
CA ASN A 48 -17.66 -8.89 34.36
C ASN A 48 -16.73 -7.90 35.07
N GLU A 49 -16.14 -8.32 36.19
CA GLU A 49 -15.06 -7.59 36.87
C GLU A 49 -13.76 -7.62 36.04
N PRO A 50 -12.99 -6.51 35.97
CA PRO A 50 -11.74 -6.48 35.22
C PRO A 50 -10.58 -7.04 36.05
N SER A 51 -10.04 -8.20 35.67
CA SER A 51 -8.84 -8.74 36.32
C SER A 51 -7.59 -7.90 36.02
N GLU A 52 -7.09 -7.24 37.07
CA GLU A 52 -5.78 -6.63 37.15
C GLU A 52 -4.67 -7.66 36.98
N LYS A 53 -3.87 -7.53 35.93
CA LYS A 53 -2.48 -8.02 35.96
C LYS A 53 -1.53 -6.89 35.59
N ALA A 54 -1.05 -6.27 36.65
CA ALA A 54 0.03 -5.29 36.70
C ALA A 54 1.32 -5.81 36.04
N SER A 55 1.71 -5.12 34.96
CA SER A 55 3.04 -4.53 34.75
C SER A 55 4.26 -5.30 35.29
N LYS A 56 4.69 -6.33 34.56
CA LYS A 56 6.14 -6.56 34.42
C LYS A 56 6.69 -5.44 33.55
N LYS A 57 7.23 -4.40 34.18
CA LYS A 57 8.00 -3.32 33.56
C LYS A 57 9.25 -3.96 32.93
N ALA A 58 9.08 -4.50 31.73
CA ALA A 58 10.15 -5.08 30.94
C ALA A 58 11.22 -3.99 30.76
N ALA A 59 12.47 -4.34 31.06
CA ALA A 59 13.64 -3.53 30.77
C ALA A 59 13.46 -2.87 29.40
N ALA A 60 13.61 -1.54 29.33
CA ALA A 60 13.36 -0.75 28.13
C ALA A 60 14.17 -1.32 26.97
N SER A 61 13.53 -2.19 26.18
CA SER A 61 14.12 -2.77 24.99
C SER A 61 14.40 -1.59 24.07
N LYS A 62 15.67 -1.32 23.81
CA LYS A 62 16.12 -0.19 23.00
C LYS A 62 15.36 -0.25 21.68
N GLU A 63 14.42 0.67 21.49
CA GLU A 63 13.64 0.71 20.26
C GLU A 63 14.59 1.13 19.13
N PHE A 64 14.67 0.31 18.08
CA PHE A 64 15.45 0.66 16.90
C PHE A 64 14.66 1.66 16.06
N GLU A 65 15.25 2.84 15.91
CA GLU A 65 14.71 3.96 15.16
C GLU A 65 15.37 4.02 13.78
N ALA A 66 14.61 4.39 12.76
CA ALA A 66 15.12 4.61 11.42
C ALA A 66 14.53 5.87 10.79
N VAL A 67 15.16 6.36 9.73
CA VAL A 67 14.71 7.51 8.95
C VAL A 67 14.13 7.03 7.63
N VAL A 68 12.90 7.44 7.31
CA VAL A 68 12.23 7.19 6.05
C VAL A 68 12.30 8.45 5.19
N ASN A 69 13.15 8.43 4.17
CA ASN A 69 13.27 9.50 3.20
C ASN A 69 12.32 9.24 2.03
N ILE A 70 11.24 10.01 1.94
CA ILE A 70 10.23 9.92 0.90
C ILE A 70 10.49 11.03 -0.12
N TYR A 71 11.02 10.67 -1.29
CA TYR A 71 11.11 11.59 -2.41
C TYR A 71 9.89 11.44 -3.31
N THR A 72 9.13 12.52 -3.46
CA THR A 72 7.91 12.55 -4.26
C THR A 72 8.00 13.52 -5.43
N SER A 73 7.48 13.08 -6.56
CA SER A 73 7.33 13.89 -7.77
C SER A 73 6.05 13.46 -8.49
N PHE A 74 5.63 14.21 -9.50
CA PHE A 74 4.46 13.84 -10.31
C PHE A 74 4.66 12.56 -11.13
N ASN A 75 5.91 12.15 -11.37
CA ASN A 75 6.22 11.02 -12.25
C ASN A 75 6.65 9.77 -11.48
N ASN A 76 7.17 9.93 -10.26
CA ASN A 76 7.64 8.80 -9.48
C ASN A 76 7.66 9.12 -7.98
N THR A 77 7.50 8.05 -7.19
CA THR A 77 7.66 8.03 -5.74
C THR A 77 8.81 7.10 -5.39
N ILE A 78 9.76 7.60 -4.62
CA ILE A 78 10.95 6.86 -4.18
C ILE A 78 10.97 6.89 -2.67
N VAL A 79 11.03 5.71 -2.06
CA VAL A 79 11.15 5.58 -0.61
C VAL A 79 12.48 4.92 -0.29
N HIS A 80 13.20 5.55 0.62
CA HIS A 80 14.54 5.15 1.01
C HIS A 80 14.62 5.16 2.52
N VAL A 81 14.77 3.98 3.11
CA VAL A 81 14.90 3.81 4.54
C VAL A 81 16.38 3.75 4.88
N THR A 82 16.78 4.56 5.85
CA THR A 82 18.14 4.65 6.33
C THR A 82 18.18 4.57 7.85
N ASP A 83 19.32 4.18 8.39
CA ASP A 83 19.65 4.44 9.79
C ASP A 83 19.83 5.96 10.03
N MET A 84 19.92 6.38 11.29
CA MET A 84 20.21 7.76 11.70
C MET A 84 21.54 8.27 11.13
N SER A 85 22.51 7.37 10.95
CA SER A 85 23.81 7.67 10.33
C SER A 85 23.77 7.80 8.79
N GLY A 86 22.62 7.52 8.16
CA GLY A 86 22.45 7.58 6.70
C GLY A 86 22.87 6.33 5.93
N LYS A 87 23.20 5.22 6.61
CA LYS A 87 23.40 3.91 5.96
C LYS A 87 22.07 3.40 5.40
N THR A 88 22.08 2.88 4.18
CA THR A 88 20.87 2.39 3.50
C THR A 88 20.46 1.03 4.04
N ILE A 89 19.18 0.91 4.41
CA ILE A 89 18.57 -0.35 4.83
C ILE A 89 17.78 -0.92 3.66
N SER A 90 16.78 -0.16 3.19
CA SER A 90 15.95 -0.55 2.06
C SER A 90 15.69 0.63 1.12
N LYS A 91 15.47 0.30 -0.15
CA LYS A 91 15.12 1.28 -1.17
C LYS A 91 14.15 0.69 -2.16
N VAL A 92 12.96 1.26 -2.23
CA VAL A 92 11.93 0.81 -3.17
C VAL A 92 11.38 2.04 -3.91
N THR A 93 11.13 1.86 -5.20
CA THR A 93 10.60 2.92 -6.07
C THR A 93 9.34 2.45 -6.76
N GLY A 94 8.48 3.37 -7.22
CA GLY A 94 7.28 3.02 -7.97
C GLY A 94 7.57 2.22 -9.23
N GLY A 95 8.72 2.50 -9.89
CA GLY A 95 9.17 1.75 -11.06
C GLY A 95 9.57 0.29 -10.79
N MET A 96 9.85 -0.09 -9.54
CA MET A 96 10.15 -1.49 -9.18
C MET A 96 8.87 -2.32 -9.00
N ILE A 97 7.72 -1.66 -8.81
CA ILE A 97 6.44 -2.33 -8.54
C ILE A 97 5.60 -2.41 -9.80
N THR A 98 5.54 -1.32 -10.56
CA THR A 98 4.75 -1.27 -11.79
C THR A 98 5.59 -1.33 -13.04
N LYS A 99 5.14 -2.15 -13.99
CA LYS A 99 5.66 -2.16 -15.36
C LYS A 99 5.25 -0.91 -16.16
N HIS A 100 4.12 -0.28 -15.79
CA HIS A 100 3.60 0.89 -16.50
C HIS A 100 4.19 2.21 -15.98
N ASP A 101 4.83 2.97 -16.86
CA ASP A 101 5.50 4.24 -16.51
C ASP A 101 4.54 5.29 -15.90
N ARG A 102 3.34 5.41 -16.47
CA ARG A 102 2.31 6.37 -16.01
C ARG A 102 1.81 6.15 -14.58
N LEU A 103 1.98 4.93 -14.04
CA LEU A 103 1.44 4.56 -12.72
C LEU A 103 2.45 4.72 -11.59
N LYS A 104 3.72 5.04 -11.89
CA LYS A 104 4.82 5.08 -10.90
C LYS A 104 4.60 6.07 -9.74
N ALA A 105 3.84 7.14 -9.96
CA ALA A 105 3.50 8.13 -8.91
C ALA A 105 2.14 7.90 -8.25
N ASN A 106 1.34 6.93 -8.72
CA ASN A 106 -0.03 6.74 -8.28
C ASN A 106 -0.06 6.31 -6.78
N PRO A 107 -0.95 6.88 -5.95
CA PRO A 107 -1.09 6.50 -4.54
C PRO A 107 -1.30 4.99 -4.30
N THR A 108 -1.95 4.28 -5.23
CA THR A 108 -2.12 2.82 -5.12
C THR A 108 -0.77 2.10 -5.10
N ILE A 109 0.16 2.54 -5.95
CA ILE A 109 1.52 2.00 -6.02
C ILE A 109 2.31 2.37 -4.78
N ALA A 110 2.11 3.58 -4.26
CA ALA A 110 2.73 4.03 -3.02
C ALA A 110 2.38 3.13 -1.81
N MET A 111 1.17 2.57 -1.78
CA MET A 111 0.79 1.57 -0.77
C MET A 111 1.59 0.26 -0.92
N PHE A 112 1.74 -0.25 -2.14
CA PHE A 112 2.57 -1.44 -2.40
C PHE A 112 4.06 -1.21 -2.08
N ILE A 113 4.58 0.01 -2.33
CA ILE A 113 5.95 0.40 -1.92
C ILE A 113 6.10 0.26 -0.41
N SER A 114 5.12 0.75 0.34
CA SER A 114 5.17 0.74 1.81
C SER A 114 5.13 -0.67 2.36
N LYS A 115 4.29 -1.55 1.80
CA LYS A 115 4.22 -2.96 2.21
C LYS A 115 5.56 -3.69 2.03
N ARG A 116 6.19 -3.53 0.87
CA ARG A 116 7.50 -4.15 0.61
C ARG A 116 8.57 -3.66 1.58
N ILE A 117 8.57 -2.36 1.88
CA ILE A 117 9.47 -1.79 2.87
C ILE A 117 9.15 -2.30 4.28
N ALA A 118 7.87 -2.42 4.61
CA ALA A 118 7.43 -2.92 5.90
C ALA A 118 7.93 -4.34 6.16
N GLU A 119 7.90 -5.21 5.15
CA GLU A 119 8.46 -6.57 5.23
C GLU A 119 9.97 -6.52 5.50
N GLU A 120 10.75 -5.82 4.66
CA GLU A 120 12.21 -5.73 4.78
C GLU A 120 12.66 -5.11 6.13
N VAL A 121 11.88 -4.18 6.68
CA VAL A 121 12.16 -3.49 7.95
C VAL A 121 11.73 -4.32 9.16
N LYS A 122 10.62 -5.07 9.06
CA LYS A 122 10.13 -5.93 10.16
C LYS A 122 11.15 -6.99 10.52
N ASP A 123 11.81 -7.57 9.52
CA ASP A 123 12.87 -8.57 9.71
C ASP A 123 14.07 -8.03 10.50
N LEU A 124 14.31 -6.71 10.43
CA LEU A 124 15.39 -6.01 11.13
C LEU A 124 15.00 -5.49 12.51
N GLY A 125 13.74 -5.62 12.92
CA GLY A 125 13.26 -5.23 14.26
C GLY A 125 13.11 -3.73 14.51
N ILE A 126 13.04 -2.91 13.45
CA ILE A 126 12.80 -1.46 13.55
C ILE A 126 11.33 -1.21 13.86
N LYS A 127 11.05 -0.36 14.85
CA LYS A 127 9.68 -0.10 15.34
C LYS A 127 9.21 1.33 15.11
N SER A 128 10.15 2.27 15.05
CA SER A 128 9.89 3.70 15.06
C SER A 128 10.58 4.40 13.90
N PHE A 129 9.87 5.35 13.27
CA PHE A 129 10.35 6.06 12.09
C PHE A 129 10.31 7.58 12.24
N TYR A 130 11.39 8.22 11.77
CA TYR A 130 11.42 9.64 11.43
C TYR A 130 11.16 9.80 9.93
N VAL A 131 10.07 10.47 9.57
CA VAL A 131 9.70 10.66 8.16
C VAL A 131 10.24 12.00 7.67
N ARG A 132 10.96 11.96 6.55
CA ARG A 132 11.43 13.14 5.81
C ARG A 132 10.82 13.13 4.42
N ILE A 133 9.93 14.07 4.15
CA ILE A 133 9.32 14.25 2.83
C ILE A 133 10.20 15.20 2.02
N ARG A 134 10.43 14.90 0.75
CA ARG A 134 11.13 15.78 -0.17
C ARG A 134 10.40 15.82 -1.50
N ALA A 135 9.89 16.99 -1.86
CA ALA A 135 9.36 17.24 -3.20
C ALA A 135 10.48 17.66 -4.17
N LYS A 136 10.13 17.71 -5.46
CA LYS A 136 10.99 18.30 -6.48
C LYS A 136 11.22 19.79 -6.18
N THR A 137 12.47 20.23 -6.26
CA THR A 137 12.84 21.65 -6.08
C THR A 137 11.99 22.58 -6.94
N ARG A 138 11.47 23.67 -6.33
CA ARG A 138 10.49 24.62 -6.88
C ARG A 138 9.05 24.13 -7.02
N ASN A 139 8.76 22.87 -6.73
CA ASN A 139 7.40 22.41 -6.57
C ASN A 139 7.04 22.46 -5.08
N PRO A 140 6.13 23.36 -4.65
CA PRO A 140 5.79 23.48 -3.24
C PRO A 140 4.94 22.31 -2.73
N ALA A 141 4.25 21.60 -3.61
CA ALA A 141 3.36 20.51 -3.22
C ALA A 141 4.08 19.15 -3.22
N PRO A 142 3.97 18.34 -2.15
CA PRO A 142 4.37 16.95 -2.17
C PRO A 142 3.54 16.18 -3.20
N GLY A 143 4.16 15.18 -3.84
CA GLY A 143 3.47 14.34 -4.82
C GLY A 143 2.40 13.45 -4.18
N PRO A 144 1.46 12.91 -4.98
CA PRO A 144 0.28 12.20 -4.47
C PRO A 144 0.62 10.92 -3.66
N GLY A 145 1.80 10.34 -3.86
CA GLY A 145 2.25 9.16 -3.10
C GLY A 145 2.72 9.44 -1.67
N ALA A 146 2.98 10.70 -1.28
CA ALA A 146 3.60 11.02 0.02
C ALA A 146 2.72 10.60 1.20
N HIS A 147 1.48 11.07 1.23
CA HIS A 147 0.54 10.79 2.31
C HIS A 147 0.11 9.32 2.33
N SER A 148 0.01 8.68 1.17
CA SER A 148 -0.33 7.25 1.07
C SER A 148 0.70 6.35 1.72
N ILE A 149 2.00 6.69 1.60
CA ILE A 149 3.07 5.92 2.26
C ILE A 149 3.00 6.04 3.77
N ILE A 150 2.91 7.27 4.26
CA ILE A 150 2.82 7.57 5.69
C ILE A 150 1.64 6.81 6.29
N LYS A 151 0.48 6.90 5.65
CA LYS A 151 -0.74 6.20 6.08
C LYS A 151 -0.59 4.68 6.06
N SER A 152 0.10 4.12 5.06
CA SER A 152 0.31 2.66 4.98
C SER A 152 1.28 2.19 6.07
N LEU A 153 2.39 2.89 6.30
CA LEU A 153 3.35 2.53 7.35
C LEU A 153 2.71 2.57 8.75
N THR A 154 1.82 3.54 9.01
CA THR A 154 1.04 3.55 10.27
C THR A 154 0.11 2.34 10.38
N ARG A 155 -0.55 1.94 9.28
CA ARG A 155 -1.41 0.74 9.26
C ARG A 155 -0.62 -0.55 9.45
N ASP A 156 0.61 -0.60 8.98
CA ASP A 156 1.49 -1.77 9.08
C ASP A 156 2.08 -1.96 10.50
N GLY A 157 1.82 -1.02 11.42
CA GLY A 157 2.13 -1.11 12.85
C GLY A 157 3.35 -0.31 13.30
N PHE A 158 3.94 0.54 12.45
CA PHE A 158 5.10 1.35 12.82
C PHE A 158 4.70 2.65 13.52
N LYS A 159 5.48 3.06 14.52
CA LYS A 159 5.32 4.33 15.21
C LYS A 159 5.98 5.45 14.41
N ILE A 160 5.24 6.50 14.06
CA ILE A 160 5.78 7.68 13.39
C ILE A 160 6.08 8.74 14.46
N LEU A 161 7.35 9.08 14.63
CA LEU A 161 7.79 10.02 15.66
C LEU A 161 7.67 11.48 15.20
N ASN A 162 8.15 11.75 13.98
CA ASN A 162 8.14 13.10 13.42
C ASN A 162 7.98 13.04 11.89
N ILE A 163 7.32 14.04 11.34
CA ILE A 163 7.16 14.25 9.90
C ILE A 163 7.75 15.61 9.56
N LEU A 164 8.85 15.62 8.81
CA LEU A 164 9.54 16.84 8.39
C LEU A 164 9.46 16.99 6.87
N ASP A 165 9.11 18.18 6.40
CA ASP A 165 9.33 18.54 5.00
C ASP A 165 10.76 19.06 4.81
N THR A 166 11.54 18.35 4.00
CA THR A 166 12.93 18.63 3.66
C THR A 166 13.08 19.14 2.22
N THR A 167 11.99 19.61 1.62
CA THR A 167 11.98 20.18 0.27
C THR A 167 12.89 21.41 0.23
N ARG A 168 13.89 21.35 -0.66
CA ARG A 168 14.87 22.44 -0.81
C ARG A 168 14.22 23.64 -1.50
N ILE A 169 14.13 24.76 -0.78
CA ILE A 169 13.68 26.04 -1.31
C ILE A 169 14.91 26.85 -1.74
N PRO A 170 15.06 27.16 -3.05
CA PRO A 170 16.20 27.95 -3.52
C PRO A 170 15.97 29.44 -3.24
N ARG A 171 16.98 30.15 -2.69
CA ARG A 171 16.96 31.62 -2.46
C ARG A 171 17.15 32.45 -3.75
N GLY A 172 16.79 31.90 -4.90
CA GLY A 172 17.19 32.35 -6.23
C GLY A 172 17.76 31.19 -7.05
N GLY A 173 17.83 31.31 -8.38
CA GLY A 173 18.43 30.25 -9.19
C GLY A 173 18.19 30.41 -10.69
N PRO A 174 18.69 29.45 -11.50
CA PRO A 174 18.64 29.52 -12.95
C PRO A 174 17.20 29.58 -13.47
N LYS A 175 17.00 30.18 -14.65
CA LYS A 175 15.69 30.30 -15.29
C LYS A 175 15.00 28.94 -15.42
N VAL A 176 13.70 28.87 -15.10
CA VAL A 176 12.89 27.64 -15.20
C VAL A 176 12.74 27.19 -16.67
N LYS A 177 12.53 25.88 -16.87
CA LYS A 177 12.19 25.31 -18.18
C LYS A 177 10.82 25.81 -18.65
N GLY A 178 10.63 26.01 -19.96
CA GLY A 178 9.38 26.51 -20.56
C GLY A 178 9.43 27.95 -21.09
N GLY A 179 10.56 28.65 -20.92
CA GLY A 179 10.73 30.00 -21.46
C GLY A 179 9.79 31.03 -20.84
N ARG A 180 9.58 32.18 -21.51
CA ARG A 180 8.73 33.28 -21.01
C ARG A 180 7.24 32.91 -20.98
N ARG A 181 6.79 32.09 -21.94
CA ARG A 181 5.37 31.75 -22.12
C ARG A 181 4.95 30.43 -21.46
N GLY A 182 5.89 29.72 -20.83
CA GLY A 182 5.61 28.44 -20.18
C GLY A 182 5.37 27.27 -21.14
N ARG A 183 4.90 26.14 -20.59
CA ARG A 183 4.56 24.94 -21.36
C ARG A 183 3.23 25.18 -22.10
N ARG A 184 3.26 25.14 -23.42
CA ARG A 184 2.05 25.04 -24.26
C ARG A 184 1.70 23.55 -24.41
N PRO A 185 0.48 23.14 -24.04
CA PRO A 185 0.02 21.77 -24.21
C PRO A 185 -0.17 21.43 -25.69
#